data_AF-A0A7J6R9N2-F1
#
_entry.id   AF-A0A7J6R9N2-F1
#
_cell.length_a   1.000
_cell.length_b   1.000
_cell.length_c   1.000
_cell.angle_alpha   90.00
_cell.angle_beta   90.00
_cell.angle_gamma   90.00
#
_symmetry.space_group_name_H-M   'P 1'
#
loop_
_entity.id
_entity.type
_entity.pdbx_description
1 polymer ?
#
loop_
_entity_poly.entity_id
_entity_poly.type
_entity_poly.pdbx_seq_one_letter_code
_entity_poly.pdbx_strand_id
1 'polypeptide(L)'
;MRIPGDKTIGSSPHTDWGFITIVLQEEGVDGLEVQDSETGRYYPLPNDRASRMVVNVGDFASIMSGGKLHSPVHRVVSPKKAAERISLVHFYYPNYNTTLEGLLDTDAAERTSLLADQKAGGVSGWIAEDGHMMAFGDFISAKWSQVYRPRSRPDEEL
;
A
#
# COMPACT_ATOMS: atom_id res chain seq x y z
N MET A 1 14.95 3.39 9.14
CA MET A 1 14.48 3.49 10.54
C MET A 1 14.65 2.14 11.22
N ARG A 2 15.23 2.09 12.43
CA ARG A 2 15.32 0.86 13.25
C ARG A 2 14.07 0.80 14.14
N ILE A 3 13.44 -0.37 14.24
CA ILE A 3 12.33 -0.63 15.18
C ILE A 3 12.82 -1.56 16.29
N PRO A 4 12.14 -1.63 17.46
CA PRO A 4 12.59 -2.45 18.58
C PRO A 4 12.87 -3.92 18.20
N GLY A 5 13.99 -4.47 18.68
CA GLY A 5 14.39 -5.88 18.45
C GLY A 5 15.27 -6.13 17.22
N ASP A 6 16.23 -5.23 16.93
CA ASP A 6 17.22 -5.32 15.83
C ASP A 6 16.66 -5.43 14.41
N LYS A 7 15.38 -5.09 14.21
CA LYS A 7 14.79 -5.06 12.88
C LYS A 7 14.98 -3.67 12.23
N THR A 8 15.28 -3.66 10.95
CA THR A 8 15.18 -2.45 10.11
C THR A 8 13.91 -2.52 9.26
N ILE A 9 13.39 -1.35 8.90
CA ILE A 9 12.26 -1.22 7.97
C ILE A 9 12.79 -1.32 6.54
N GLY A 10 12.31 -2.32 5.80
CA GLY A 10 12.53 -2.47 4.35
C GLY A 10 11.48 -1.73 3.54
N SER A 11 10.21 -1.82 3.92
CA SER A 11 9.11 -0.99 3.40
C SER A 11 8.31 -0.42 4.56
N SER A 12 8.16 0.90 4.60
CA SER A 12 7.46 1.61 5.68
C SER A 12 5.98 1.22 5.76
N PRO A 13 5.30 1.40 6.91
CA PRO A 13 3.86 1.22 6.99
C PRO A 13 3.10 2.00 5.90
N HIS A 14 2.27 1.31 5.12
CA HIS A 14 1.46 1.89 4.05
C HIS A 14 0.27 0.98 3.68
N THR A 15 -0.66 1.52 2.90
CA THR A 15 -1.66 0.78 2.13
C THR A 15 -1.29 0.75 0.66
N ASP A 16 -1.88 -0.17 -0.10
CA ASP A 16 -1.73 -0.18 -1.56
C ASP A 16 -2.83 0.65 -2.21
N TRP A 17 -2.48 1.53 -3.15
CA TRP A 17 -3.45 2.45 -3.76
C TRP A 17 -4.43 1.81 -4.76
N GLY A 18 -4.16 0.58 -5.18
CA GLY A 18 -4.81 -0.11 -6.31
C GLY A 18 -6.10 -0.85 -5.97
N PHE A 19 -6.43 -1.86 -6.79
CA PHE A 19 -7.59 -2.72 -6.57
C PHE A 19 -7.24 -3.94 -5.71
N ILE A 20 -6.34 -4.79 -6.21
CA ILE A 20 -5.85 -5.98 -5.53
C ILE A 20 -4.32 -6.02 -5.62
N THR A 21 -3.67 -6.42 -4.53
CA THR A 21 -2.26 -6.75 -4.51
C THR A 21 -2.10 -8.24 -4.20
N ILE A 22 -1.25 -8.90 -4.99
CA ILE A 22 -0.87 -10.30 -4.78
C ILE A 22 0.61 -10.30 -4.44
N VAL A 23 0.96 -10.80 -3.25
CA VAL A 23 2.34 -10.94 -2.79
C VAL A 23 2.69 -12.41 -2.69
N LEU A 24 3.69 -12.84 -3.46
CA LEU A 24 4.33 -14.12 -3.28
C LEU A 24 5.58 -13.93 -2.41
N GLN A 25 5.55 -14.53 -1.22
CA GLN A 25 6.65 -14.51 -0.26
C GLN A 25 7.64 -15.65 -0.54
N GLU A 26 8.91 -15.41 -0.21
CA GLU A 26 9.91 -16.47 -0.10
C GLU A 26 9.54 -17.43 1.04
N GLU A 27 9.62 -18.73 0.76
CA GLU A 27 9.20 -19.77 1.69
C GLU A 27 10.11 -19.81 2.93
N GLY A 28 9.52 -19.68 4.11
CA GLY A 28 10.25 -19.76 5.39
C GLY A 28 11.09 -18.53 5.76
N VAL A 29 11.02 -17.43 4.99
CA VAL A 29 11.72 -16.17 5.28
C VAL A 29 10.74 -15.08 5.71
N ASP A 30 10.78 -14.72 6.99
CA ASP A 30 9.89 -13.72 7.59
C ASP A 30 10.14 -12.32 7.04
N GLY A 31 9.12 -11.46 7.07
CA GLY A 31 9.35 -10.02 6.86
C GLY A 31 8.09 -9.19 6.62
N LEU A 32 7.05 -9.77 6.04
CA LEU A 32 5.78 -9.07 5.82
C LEU A 32 4.96 -9.06 7.12
N GLU A 33 4.57 -7.87 7.57
CA GLU A 33 3.73 -7.69 8.75
C GLU A 33 2.51 -6.82 8.40
N VAL A 34 1.32 -7.22 8.88
CA VAL A 34 0.08 -6.46 8.77
C VAL A 34 -0.24 -5.79 10.11
N GLN A 35 -0.78 -4.57 10.07
CA GLN A 35 -1.22 -3.87 11.27
C GLN A 35 -2.68 -4.21 11.56
N ASP A 36 -2.96 -4.55 12.82
CA ASP A 36 -4.30 -4.63 13.35
C ASP A 36 -4.86 -3.22 13.59
N SER A 37 -6.03 -2.94 13.02
CA SER A 37 -6.63 -1.60 12.99
C SER A 37 -7.11 -1.11 14.36
N GLU A 38 -7.42 -2.01 15.29
CA GLU A 38 -7.94 -1.65 16.62
C GLU A 38 -6.81 -1.40 17.62
N THR A 39 -5.78 -2.25 17.58
CA THR A 39 -4.69 -2.25 18.55
C THR A 39 -3.43 -1.55 18.06
N GLY A 40 -3.33 -1.29 16.74
CA GLY A 40 -2.14 -0.74 16.09
C GLY A 40 -0.93 -1.69 16.08
N ARG A 41 -1.10 -2.93 16.56
CA ARG A 41 -0.03 -3.94 16.65
C ARG A 41 0.24 -4.57 15.29
N TYR A 42 1.49 -4.95 15.06
CA TYR A 42 1.91 -5.61 13.83
C TYR A 42 2.02 -7.12 14.03
N TYR A 43 1.45 -7.87 13.09
CA TYR A 43 1.44 -9.33 13.09
C TYR A 43 2.16 -9.85 11.84
N PRO A 44 3.12 -10.80 11.98
CA PRO A 44 3.77 -11.41 10.84
C PRO A 44 2.77 -12.28 10.06
N LEU A 45 2.84 -12.22 8.74
CA LEU A 45 2.04 -13.11 7.89
C LEU A 45 2.73 -14.47 7.72
N PRO A 46 1.98 -15.58 7.71
CA PRO A 46 2.50 -16.90 7.37
C PRO A 46 3.17 -16.92 5.99
N ASN A 47 4.24 -17.69 5.86
CA ASN A 47 5.09 -17.77 4.67
C ASN A 47 5.54 -19.21 4.38
N ASP A 48 4.79 -20.20 4.87
CA ASP A 48 5.03 -21.59 4.49
C ASP A 48 4.51 -21.86 3.07
N ARG A 49 4.81 -23.05 2.54
CA ARG A 49 4.42 -23.45 1.18
C ARG A 49 2.92 -23.28 0.89
N ALA A 50 2.06 -23.45 1.90
CA ALA A 50 0.61 -23.39 1.76
C ALA A 50 0.04 -21.96 1.86
N SER A 51 0.78 -21.03 2.49
CA SER A 51 0.30 -19.70 2.87
C SER A 51 1.15 -18.53 2.37
N ARG A 52 2.25 -18.80 1.66
CA ARG A 52 3.17 -17.76 1.15
C ARG A 52 2.60 -16.86 0.06
N MET A 53 1.41 -17.15 -0.48
CA MET A 53 0.71 -16.25 -1.40
C MET A 53 -0.34 -15.46 -0.61
N VAL A 54 -0.10 -14.17 -0.46
CA VAL A 54 -0.98 -13.23 0.23
C VAL A 54 -1.74 -12.42 -0.81
N VAL A 55 -3.03 -12.22 -0.57
CA VAL A 55 -3.87 -11.33 -1.38
C VAL A 55 -4.48 -10.29 -0.46
N ASN A 56 -4.28 -9.02 -0.76
CA ASN A 56 -4.95 -7.92 -0.08
C ASN A 56 -5.67 -7.01 -1.08
N VAL A 57 -6.70 -6.33 -0.59
CA VAL A 57 -7.36 -5.26 -1.34
C VAL A 57 -6.59 -3.95 -1.14
N GLY A 58 -6.67 -3.07 -2.13
CA GLY A 58 -6.14 -1.72 -2.06
C GLY A 58 -7.21 -0.66 -1.85
N ASP A 59 -6.77 0.59 -1.78
CA ASP A 59 -7.59 1.76 -1.46
C ASP A 59 -8.72 1.97 -2.46
N PHE A 60 -8.49 1.72 -3.76
CA PHE A 60 -9.55 1.85 -4.78
C PHE A 60 -10.69 0.86 -4.49
N ALA A 61 -10.38 -0.41 -4.20
CA ALA A 61 -11.40 -1.42 -3.91
C ALA A 61 -12.14 -1.10 -2.59
N SER A 62 -11.42 -0.59 -1.59
CA SER A 62 -11.99 -0.12 -0.34
C SER A 62 -13.02 0.97 -0.58
N ILE A 63 -12.64 2.03 -1.32
CA ILE A 63 -13.50 3.17 -1.65
C ILE A 63 -14.73 2.71 -2.46
N MET A 64 -14.52 1.94 -3.54
CA MET A 64 -15.59 1.43 -4.39
C MET A 64 -16.61 0.58 -3.62
N SER A 65 -16.18 -0.10 -2.56
CA SER A 65 -17.05 -0.93 -1.72
C SER A 65 -17.78 -0.16 -0.60
N GLY A 66 -17.55 1.15 -0.47
CA GLY A 66 -18.02 1.95 0.67
C GLY A 66 -17.39 1.48 1.99
N GLY A 67 -16.12 1.05 1.95
CA GLY A 67 -15.35 0.56 3.10
C GLY A 67 -15.72 -0.83 3.61
N LYS A 68 -16.55 -1.60 2.90
CA LYS A 68 -16.82 -3.02 3.23
C LYS A 68 -15.60 -3.91 3.04
N LEU A 69 -14.76 -3.58 2.05
CA LEU A 69 -13.45 -4.16 1.85
C LEU A 69 -12.42 -3.25 2.50
N HIS A 70 -11.54 -3.83 3.31
CA HIS A 70 -10.58 -3.06 4.11
C HIS A 70 -9.18 -3.11 3.51
N SER A 71 -8.64 -1.96 3.12
CA SER A 71 -7.25 -1.80 2.67
C SER A 71 -6.29 -1.85 3.87
N PRO A 72 -5.53 -2.94 4.07
CA PRO A 72 -4.78 -3.12 5.31
C PRO A 72 -3.45 -2.37 5.29
N VAL A 73 -3.15 -1.66 6.38
CA VAL A 73 -1.80 -1.12 6.61
C VAL A 73 -0.85 -2.29 6.80
N HIS A 74 0.22 -2.31 6.02
CA HIS A 74 1.25 -3.34 6.08
C HIS A 74 2.65 -2.72 5.95
N ARG A 75 3.66 -3.48 6.37
CA ARG A 75 5.06 -3.09 6.30
C ARG A 75 5.95 -4.29 6.00
N VAL A 76 7.19 -4.01 5.63
CA VAL A 76 8.24 -5.03 5.51
C VAL A 76 9.37 -4.72 6.47
N VAL A 77 9.75 -5.70 7.27
CA VAL A 77 10.88 -5.66 8.20
C VAL A 77 11.96 -6.64 7.75
N SER A 78 13.22 -6.35 8.09
CA SER A 78 14.30 -7.29 7.79
C SER A 78 14.09 -8.67 8.44
N PRO A 79 14.38 -9.76 7.72
CA PRO A 79 14.29 -11.11 8.27
C PRO A 79 15.27 -11.29 9.43
N LYS A 80 14.87 -12.06 10.44
CA LYS A 80 15.74 -12.35 11.61
C LYS A 80 16.82 -13.39 11.33
N LYS A 81 16.53 -14.33 10.42
CA LYS A 81 17.34 -15.55 10.19
C LYS A 81 17.93 -15.64 8.78
N ALA A 82 17.79 -14.59 7.98
CA ALA A 82 18.28 -14.55 6.62
C ALA A 82 19.00 -13.22 6.38
N ALA A 83 19.98 -13.22 5.47
CA ALA A 83 20.68 -12.00 5.07
C ALA A 83 19.85 -11.16 4.10
N GLU A 84 19.02 -11.82 3.29
CA GLU A 84 18.12 -11.20 2.31
C GLU A 84 16.74 -11.87 2.36
N ARG A 85 15.76 -11.21 1.74
CA ARG A 85 14.40 -11.73 1.54
C ARG A 85 13.94 -11.33 0.15
N ILE A 86 13.44 -12.30 -0.60
CA ILE A 86 12.87 -12.07 -1.93
C ILE A 86 11.34 -12.13 -1.83
N SER A 87 10.64 -11.26 -2.57
CA SER A 87 9.20 -11.37 -2.78
C SER A 87 8.84 -10.85 -4.16
N LEU A 88 7.80 -11.44 -4.76
CA LEU A 88 7.19 -10.94 -5.98
C LEU A 88 5.89 -10.25 -5.59
N VAL A 89 5.73 -9.00 -6.01
CA VAL A 89 4.50 -8.21 -5.79
C VAL A 89 3.86 -7.94 -7.14
N HIS A 90 2.60 -8.32 -7.29
CA HIS A 90 1.80 -8.03 -8.46
C HIS A 90 0.63 -7.12 -8.06
N PHE A 91 0.58 -5.95 -8.68
CA PHE A 91 -0.52 -5.01 -8.51
C PHE A 91 -1.52 -5.18 -9.65
N TYR A 92 -2.75 -5.55 -9.31
CA TYR A 92 -3.87 -5.56 -10.23
C TYR A 92 -4.63 -4.24 -10.08
N TYR A 93 -4.53 -3.39 -11.11
CA TYR A 93 -5.10 -2.06 -11.12
C TYR A 93 -6.38 -1.97 -11.95
N PRO A 94 -7.27 -1.00 -11.64
CA PRO A 94 -8.33 -0.59 -12.55
C PRO A 94 -7.78 -0.17 -13.91
N ASN A 95 -8.68 -0.05 -14.90
CA ASN A 95 -8.32 0.56 -16.17
C ASN A 95 -7.87 2.01 -15.95
N TYR A 96 -6.94 2.50 -16.77
CA TYR A 96 -6.41 3.86 -16.70
C TYR A 96 -7.51 4.92 -16.62
N ASN A 97 -8.55 4.80 -17.44
CA ASN A 97 -9.63 5.78 -17.55
C ASN A 97 -10.77 5.57 -16.53
N THR A 98 -10.65 4.61 -15.62
CA THR A 98 -11.68 4.39 -14.59
C THR A 98 -11.69 5.54 -13.59
N THR A 99 -12.86 6.15 -13.37
CA THR A 99 -13.08 7.17 -12.32
C THR A 99 -13.88 6.56 -11.15
N LEU A 100 -13.84 7.24 -10.00
CA LEU A 100 -14.69 6.92 -8.85
C LEU A 100 -16.03 7.71 -8.87
N GLU A 101 -16.35 8.35 -9.99
CA GLU A 101 -17.53 9.20 -10.13
C GLU A 101 -18.82 8.37 -9.93
N GLY A 102 -19.74 8.87 -9.09
CA GLY A 102 -20.99 8.17 -8.76
C GLY A 102 -20.84 6.91 -7.89
N LEU A 103 -19.61 6.47 -7.58
CA LEU A 103 -19.32 5.35 -6.66
C LEU A 103 -19.04 5.83 -5.24
N LEU A 104 -18.75 7.12 -5.09
CA LEU A 104 -18.52 7.77 -3.81
C LEU A 104 -19.85 8.15 -3.17
N ASP A 105 -20.31 7.34 -2.23
CA ASP A 105 -21.08 7.89 -1.12
C ASP A 105 -20.10 8.67 -0.24
N THR A 106 -20.06 9.99 -0.42
CA THR A 106 -19.14 10.88 0.30
C THR A 106 -19.24 10.73 1.81
N ASP A 107 -20.42 10.41 2.33
CA ASP A 107 -20.63 10.18 3.77
C ASP A 107 -20.01 8.86 4.23
N ALA A 108 -19.99 7.82 3.38
CA ALA A 108 -19.32 6.56 3.67
C ALA A 108 -17.79 6.71 3.63
N ALA A 109 -17.27 7.44 2.64
CA ALA A 109 -15.83 7.66 2.48
C ALA A 109 -15.18 8.43 3.65
N GLU A 110 -15.91 9.38 4.26
CA GLU A 110 -15.47 10.06 5.49
C GLU A 110 -15.57 9.16 6.74
N ARG A 111 -16.61 8.32 6.85
CA ARG A 111 -16.82 7.43 8.01
C ARG A 111 -15.88 6.23 8.08
N THR A 112 -15.38 5.74 6.95
CA THR A 112 -14.56 4.51 6.86
C THR A 112 -13.07 4.77 6.89
N SER A 113 -12.68 5.94 7.38
CA SER A 113 -11.35 6.47 7.24
C SER A 113 -10.31 5.74 8.13
N LEU A 114 -9.63 4.76 7.52
CA LEU A 114 -8.16 4.64 7.59
C LEU A 114 -7.45 5.68 6.72
N LEU A 115 -8.26 6.52 6.07
CA LEU A 115 -7.91 7.59 5.14
C LEU A 115 -7.46 8.90 5.83
N ALA A 116 -7.67 9.05 7.14
CA ALA A 116 -7.33 10.25 7.91
C ALA A 116 -5.88 10.23 8.40
N ASP A 117 -5.29 9.04 8.57
CA ASP A 117 -3.98 8.88 9.22
C ASP A 117 -2.80 8.85 8.23
N GLN A 118 -3.06 8.83 6.92
CA GLN A 118 -2.05 9.21 5.94
C GLN A 118 -2.18 10.72 5.75
N LYS A 119 -1.11 11.50 5.97
CA LYS A 119 -1.07 12.98 6.04
C LYS A 119 -1.70 13.78 4.87
N ALA A 120 -2.41 13.15 3.92
CA ALA A 120 -3.33 13.74 2.95
C ALA A 120 -4.23 12.67 2.25
N GLY A 121 -4.51 11.53 2.88
CA GLY A 121 -4.85 10.29 2.16
C GLY A 121 -6.31 9.85 2.20
N GLY A 122 -7.24 10.63 1.65
CA GLY A 122 -8.63 10.21 1.45
C GLY A 122 -9.10 10.33 0.00
N VAL A 123 -10.42 10.45 -0.20
CA VAL A 123 -11.01 10.82 -1.49
C VAL A 123 -10.40 12.12 -2.02
N SER A 124 -9.98 13.02 -1.12
CA SER A 124 -9.22 14.23 -1.45
C SER A 124 -7.98 13.98 -2.30
N GLY A 125 -7.33 12.82 -2.18
CA GLY A 125 -6.19 12.46 -3.02
C GLY A 125 -6.55 12.14 -4.47
N TRP A 126 -7.83 11.88 -4.76
CA TRP A 126 -8.38 11.62 -6.09
C TRP A 126 -8.98 12.86 -6.76
N ILE A 127 -9.05 13.97 -6.04
CA ILE A 127 -9.55 15.24 -6.54
C ILE A 127 -8.33 16.08 -6.95
N ALA A 128 -8.30 16.52 -8.19
CA ALA A 128 -7.27 17.43 -8.70
C ALA A 128 -7.40 18.84 -8.06
N GLU A 129 -6.38 19.66 -8.19
CA GLU A 129 -6.35 21.02 -7.60
C GLU A 129 -7.48 21.93 -8.10
N ASP A 130 -7.96 21.71 -9.31
CA ASP A 130 -9.08 22.43 -9.93
C ASP A 130 -10.46 21.84 -9.56
N GLY A 131 -10.49 20.81 -8.70
CA GLY A 131 -11.70 20.22 -8.13
C GLY A 131 -12.31 19.08 -8.93
N HIS A 132 -11.74 18.66 -10.06
CA HIS A 132 -12.28 17.51 -10.80
C HIS A 132 -11.82 16.17 -10.22
N MET A 133 -12.65 15.13 -10.37
CA MET A 133 -12.30 13.75 -10.03
C MET A 133 -11.33 13.19 -11.07
N MET A 134 -10.13 12.80 -10.66
CA MET A 134 -9.14 12.22 -11.56
C MET A 134 -9.52 10.79 -11.99
N ALA A 135 -9.08 10.41 -13.19
CA ALA A 135 -9.04 9.01 -13.58
C ALA A 135 -7.95 8.26 -12.80
N PHE A 136 -8.11 6.94 -12.65
CA PHE A 136 -7.18 6.10 -11.91
C PHE A 136 -5.73 6.22 -12.40
N GLY A 137 -5.55 6.26 -13.72
CA GLY A 137 -4.24 6.40 -14.34
C GLY A 137 -3.50 7.69 -13.95
N ASP A 138 -4.21 8.81 -13.90
CA ASP A 138 -3.62 10.09 -13.53
C ASP A 138 -3.31 10.13 -12.03
N PHE A 139 -4.24 9.63 -11.21
CA PHE A 139 -4.02 9.47 -9.77
C PHE A 139 -2.79 8.60 -9.45
N ILE A 140 -2.71 7.40 -10.04
CA ILE A 140 -1.63 6.46 -9.72
C ILE A 140 -0.28 6.97 -10.22
N SER A 141 -0.26 7.66 -11.36
CA SER A 141 0.92 8.35 -11.90
C SER A 141 1.43 9.44 -10.92
N ALA A 142 0.51 10.26 -10.41
CA ALA A 142 0.83 11.28 -9.41
C ALA A 142 1.34 10.70 -8.09
N LYS A 143 0.85 9.53 -7.67
CA LYS A 143 1.33 8.85 -6.46
C LYS A 143 2.73 8.26 -6.65
N TRP A 144 2.99 7.60 -7.77
CA TRP A 144 4.31 7.03 -8.06
C TRP A 144 5.40 8.10 -8.20
N SER A 145 5.08 9.28 -8.71
CA SER A 145 6.05 10.38 -8.81
C SER A 145 6.57 10.86 -7.44
N GLN A 146 5.77 10.75 -6.38
CA GLN A 146 6.14 11.15 -5.01
C GLN A 146 7.17 10.21 -4.37
N VAL A 147 7.12 8.93 -4.73
CA VAL A 147 8.00 7.88 -4.19
C VAL A 147 9.16 7.56 -5.12
N TYR A 148 9.09 7.97 -6.38
CA TYR A 148 10.21 7.87 -7.31
C TYR A 148 11.41 8.64 -6.74
N ARG A 149 12.57 7.99 -6.75
CA ARG A 149 13.86 8.56 -6.39
C ARG A 149 14.76 8.36 -7.60
N PRO A 150 15.10 9.41 -8.35
CA PRO A 150 16.08 9.29 -9.43
C PRO A 150 17.36 8.69 -8.86
N ARG A 151 17.99 7.75 -9.57
CA ARG A 151 19.38 7.41 -9.26
C ARG A 151 20.22 8.64 -9.54
N SER A 152 21.03 9.07 -8.58
CA SER A 152 22.14 9.97 -8.87
C SER A 152 22.99 9.31 -9.96
N ARG A 153 23.32 10.07 -11.01
CA ARG A 153 24.31 9.60 -11.97
C ARG A 153 25.66 9.51 -11.25
N PRO A 154 26.48 8.48 -11.50
CA PRO A 154 27.83 8.39 -10.95
C PRO A 154 28.77 9.57 -11.31
N ASP A 155 28.34 10.48 -12.20
CA ASP A 155 29.21 11.38 -12.95
C ASP A 155 29.02 12.87 -12.63
N GLU A 156 28.28 13.24 -11.58
CA GLU A 156 28.05 14.64 -11.16
C GLU A 156 28.90 15.11 -9.94
N GLU A 157 29.92 14.35 -9.56
CA GLU A 157 31.01 14.82 -8.68
C GLU A 157 32.34 14.80 -9.43
N LEU A 158 32.58 15.81 -10.28
CA LEU A 158 33.91 16.22 -10.75
C LEU A 158 33.98 17.75 -10.88
#